data_AF-A0A924XLW1-F1
#
_entry.id   AF-A0A924XLW1-F1
#
_cell.length_a   1.000
_cell.length_b   1.000
_cell.length_c   1.000
_cell.angle_alpha   90.00
_cell.angle_beta   90.00
_cell.angle_gamma   90.00
#
_symmetry.space_group_name_H-M   'P 1'
#
loop_
_entity.id
_entity.type
_entity.pdbx_description
1 polymer ?
#
loop_
_entity_poly.entity_id
_entity_poly.type
_entity_poly.pdbx_seq_one_letter_code
_entity_poly.pdbx_strand_id
1 'polypeptide(L)'
;MKVREIMTSDVSYCRADASLTQVAAIMWHRDCGVVPVVDENQKVVGMITDRDIAIALATRNKLASEITANDVISGSVKTCLPDDKAEDALKRLRKLQLRRLPVISDEGVLVGILSINDIIRNSGKGGDKISPKKTLAALKEISRFRQIKLSFVKVENDERQTVNANGDEKPVRISENEVDEINREFDGVKDNWASLSETALEMLRAAAEKTNAAKVESVETEVED
;
A
#
# COMPACT_ATOMS: atom_id res chain seq x y z
N MET A 1 27.28 1.54 -1.88
CA MET A 1 26.60 1.10 -0.63
C MET A 1 25.57 0.03 -0.97
N LYS A 2 25.67 -1.14 -0.31
CA LYS A 2 24.74 -2.26 -0.49
C LYS A 2 23.60 -2.20 0.52
N VAL A 3 22.47 -2.81 0.20
CA VAL A 3 21.30 -2.89 1.10
C VAL A 3 21.65 -3.54 2.45
N ARG A 4 22.40 -4.65 2.44
CA ARG A 4 22.80 -5.37 3.67
C ARG A 4 23.61 -4.54 4.66
N GLU A 5 24.27 -3.47 4.21
CA GLU A 5 25.07 -2.58 5.04
C GLU A 5 24.21 -1.62 5.87
N ILE A 6 22.94 -1.43 5.48
CA ILE A 6 22.05 -0.42 6.07
C ILE A 6 20.66 -0.96 6.45
N MET A 7 20.30 -2.17 6.04
CA MET A 7 19.03 -2.78 6.41
C MET A 7 18.96 -3.10 7.90
N THR A 8 17.76 -3.11 8.46
CA THR A 8 17.50 -3.70 9.77
C THR A 8 17.42 -5.22 9.61
N SER A 9 18.27 -5.96 10.32
CA SER A 9 18.32 -7.43 10.25
C SER A 9 17.46 -8.12 11.33
N ASP A 10 17.26 -7.50 12.49
CA ASP A 10 16.27 -7.97 13.49
C ASP A 10 14.87 -7.54 13.05
N VAL A 11 14.22 -8.38 12.25
CA VAL A 11 12.90 -8.10 11.69
C VAL A 11 11.86 -8.96 12.39
N SER A 12 10.88 -8.29 12.97
CA SER A 12 9.67 -8.98 13.42
C SER A 12 8.74 -9.21 12.24
N TYR A 13 8.22 -10.43 12.14
CA TYR A 13 7.30 -10.88 11.10
C TYR A 13 6.16 -11.68 11.74
N CYS A 14 5.10 -11.92 10.97
CA CYS A 14 4.04 -12.83 11.36
C CYS A 14 3.79 -13.89 10.28
N ARG A 15 3.04 -14.92 10.66
CA ARG A 15 2.54 -15.95 9.74
C ARG A 15 1.27 -15.47 9.06
N ALA A 16 0.95 -16.05 7.89
CA ALA A 16 -0.27 -15.72 7.16
C ALA A 16 -1.57 -16.01 7.96
N ASP A 17 -1.55 -17.00 8.85
CA ASP A 17 -2.67 -17.37 9.73
C ASP A 17 -2.74 -16.55 11.03
N ALA A 18 -1.78 -15.65 11.29
CA ALA A 18 -1.80 -14.82 12.48
C ALA A 18 -2.97 -13.83 12.45
N SER A 19 -3.68 -13.71 13.56
CA SER A 19 -4.76 -12.72 13.73
C SER A 19 -4.24 -11.28 13.71
N LEU A 20 -5.08 -10.31 13.33
CA LEU A 20 -4.72 -8.90 13.40
C LEU A 20 -4.42 -8.43 14.84
N THR A 21 -4.99 -9.07 15.86
CA THR A 21 -4.58 -8.85 17.26
C THR A 21 -3.10 -9.17 17.49
N GLN A 22 -2.62 -10.31 16.97
CA GLN A 22 -1.21 -10.69 17.08
C GLN A 22 -0.31 -9.74 16.27
N VAL A 23 -0.75 -9.36 15.06
CA VAL A 23 0.00 -8.40 14.23
C VAL A 23 0.11 -7.04 14.93
N ALA A 24 -0.99 -6.53 15.50
CA ALA A 24 -1.00 -5.28 16.24
C ALA A 24 -0.13 -5.35 17.51
N ALA A 25 -0.11 -6.49 18.21
CA ALA A 25 0.77 -6.70 19.35
C ALA A 25 2.26 -6.65 18.96
N ILE A 26 2.63 -7.25 17.82
CA ILE A 26 3.99 -7.13 17.27
C ILE A 26 4.32 -5.66 17.01
N MET A 27 3.44 -4.94 16.32
CA MET A 27 3.61 -3.51 16.02
C MET A 27 3.82 -2.67 17.28
N TRP A 28 3.02 -2.91 18.32
CA TRP A 28 3.11 -2.24 19.60
C TRP A 28 4.42 -2.53 20.33
N HIS A 29 4.77 -3.81 20.49
CA HIS A 29 5.96 -4.21 21.27
C HIS A 29 7.28 -3.89 20.57
N ARG A 30 7.26 -3.77 19.24
CA ARG A 30 8.46 -3.51 18.42
C ARG A 30 8.55 -2.08 17.91
N ASP A 31 7.62 -1.21 18.35
CA ASP A 31 7.52 0.19 17.92
C ASP A 31 7.61 0.33 16.39
N CYS A 32 6.79 -0.45 15.69
CA CYS A 32 6.80 -0.50 14.22
C CYS A 32 5.38 -0.42 13.65
N GLY A 33 5.22 0.27 12.52
CA GLY A 33 3.93 0.39 11.81
C GLY A 33 3.81 -0.52 10.59
N VAL A 34 4.69 -1.52 10.45
CA VAL A 34 4.61 -2.51 9.37
C VAL A 34 5.17 -3.85 9.84
N VAL A 35 4.57 -4.95 9.38
CA VAL A 35 5.02 -6.31 9.67
C VAL A 35 5.01 -7.13 8.39
N PRO A 36 6.14 -7.74 7.98
CA PRO A 36 6.15 -8.75 6.93
C PRO A 36 5.36 -9.99 7.32
N VAL A 37 4.67 -10.56 6.34
CA VAL A 37 3.93 -11.81 6.46
C VAL A 37 4.70 -12.89 5.71
N VAL A 38 4.94 -14.02 6.37
CA VAL A 38 5.70 -15.14 5.80
C VAL A 38 4.94 -16.46 5.79
N ASP A 39 5.32 -17.35 4.87
CA ASP A 39 4.84 -18.73 4.79
C ASP A 39 5.58 -19.68 5.75
N GLU A 40 5.42 -20.99 5.57
CA GLU A 40 6.03 -22.05 6.42
C GLU A 40 7.54 -22.14 6.25
N ASN A 41 8.05 -21.67 5.11
CA ASN A 41 9.45 -21.65 4.76
C ASN A 41 10.07 -20.26 5.00
N GLN A 42 9.39 -19.39 5.75
CA GLN A 42 9.77 -17.99 6.00
C GLN A 42 9.90 -17.14 4.73
N LYS A 43 9.27 -17.55 3.63
CA LYS A 43 9.22 -16.74 2.41
C LYS A 43 8.21 -15.63 2.57
N VAL A 44 8.57 -14.44 2.12
CA VAL A 44 7.69 -13.26 2.23
C VAL A 44 6.52 -13.40 1.27
N VAL A 45 5.30 -13.46 1.82
CA VAL A 45 4.04 -13.54 1.07
C VAL A 45 3.21 -12.26 1.16
N GLY A 46 3.47 -11.42 2.16
CA GLY A 46 2.70 -10.21 2.39
C GLY A 46 3.42 -9.15 3.21
N MET A 47 2.79 -7.99 3.32
CA MET A 47 3.14 -6.93 4.25
C MET A 47 1.83 -6.36 4.81
N ILE A 48 1.78 -6.10 6.11
CA ILE A 48 0.63 -5.47 6.77
C ILE A 48 1.09 -4.20 7.47
N THR A 49 0.37 -3.10 7.25
CA THR A 49 0.57 -1.80 7.90
C THR A 49 -0.53 -1.50 8.93
N ASP A 50 -0.26 -0.53 9.79
CA ASP A 50 -1.25 0.06 10.70
C ASP A 50 -2.54 0.49 9.97
N ARG A 51 -2.42 1.06 8.78
CA ARG A 51 -3.53 1.44 7.91
C ARG A 51 -4.33 0.22 7.48
N ASP A 52 -3.67 -0.86 7.06
CA ASP A 52 -4.36 -2.07 6.60
C ASP A 52 -5.21 -2.67 7.74
N ILE A 53 -4.67 -2.69 8.96
CA ILE A 53 -5.42 -3.12 10.16
C ILE A 53 -6.62 -2.20 10.40
N ALA A 54 -6.42 -0.88 10.42
CA ALA A 54 -7.50 0.08 10.68
C ALA A 54 -8.63 -0.03 9.65
N ILE A 55 -8.29 -0.15 8.36
CA ILE A 55 -9.28 -0.31 7.29
C ILE A 55 -9.98 -1.66 7.41
N ALA A 56 -9.25 -2.76 7.62
CA ALA A 56 -9.86 -4.08 7.75
C ALA A 56 -10.88 -4.15 8.91
N LEU A 57 -10.56 -3.57 10.07
CA LEU A 57 -11.47 -3.53 11.22
C LEU A 57 -12.71 -2.67 10.93
N ALA A 58 -12.53 -1.54 10.25
CA ALA A 58 -13.63 -0.65 9.90
C ALA A 58 -14.55 -1.21 8.81
N THR A 59 -14.04 -2.06 7.91
CA THR A 59 -14.80 -2.52 6.73
C THR A 59 -15.31 -3.95 6.81
N ARG A 60 -14.88 -4.76 7.79
CA ARG A 60 -15.22 -6.19 7.85
C ARG A 60 -16.14 -6.58 9.00
N ASN A 61 -16.42 -5.68 9.95
CA ASN A 61 -17.32 -5.92 11.09
C ASN A 61 -17.02 -7.25 11.81
N LYS A 62 -15.74 -7.50 12.02
CA LYS A 62 -15.20 -8.64 12.75
C LYS A 62 -14.23 -8.13 13.79
N LEU A 63 -14.06 -8.87 14.87
CA LEU A 63 -13.03 -8.56 15.85
C LEU A 63 -11.64 -8.78 15.23
N ALA A 64 -10.64 -8.04 15.71
CA ALA A 64 -9.25 -8.20 15.27
C ALA A 64 -8.71 -9.64 15.46
N SER A 65 -9.27 -10.39 16.39
CA SER A 65 -8.94 -11.78 16.65
C SER A 65 -9.49 -12.76 15.61
N GLU A 66 -10.47 -12.33 14.79
CA GLU A 66 -11.19 -13.16 13.82
C GLU A 66 -10.77 -12.88 12.37
N ILE A 67 -9.90 -11.89 12.15
CA ILE A 67 -9.33 -11.54 10.86
C ILE A 67 -7.87 -11.96 10.87
N THR A 68 -7.45 -12.75 9.89
CA THR A 68 -6.06 -13.19 9.73
C THR A 68 -5.26 -12.23 8.86
N ALA A 69 -3.94 -12.34 8.92
CA ALA A 69 -3.04 -11.61 8.05
C ALA A 69 -3.33 -11.92 6.56
N ASN A 70 -3.61 -13.19 6.23
CA ASN A 70 -3.94 -13.63 4.88
C ASN A 70 -5.21 -12.97 4.33
N ASP A 71 -6.15 -12.63 5.20
CA ASP A 71 -7.39 -11.96 4.78
C ASP A 71 -7.15 -10.52 4.31
N VAL A 72 -6.05 -9.89 4.72
CA VAL A 72 -5.77 -8.45 4.55
C VAL A 72 -4.65 -8.17 3.55
N ILE A 73 -3.68 -9.08 3.43
CA ILE A 73 -2.59 -8.91 2.46
C ILE A 73 -3.18 -8.78 1.04
N SER A 74 -2.67 -7.81 0.27
CA SER A 74 -3.12 -7.56 -1.09
C SER A 74 -1.93 -7.43 -2.04
N GLY A 75 -2.08 -8.03 -3.22
CA GLY A 75 -1.12 -7.93 -4.32
C GLY A 75 0.22 -8.62 -4.07
N SER A 76 1.14 -8.45 -5.03
CA SER A 76 2.50 -8.99 -4.94
C SER A 76 3.38 -8.13 -4.03
N VAL A 77 4.09 -8.75 -3.09
CA VAL A 77 5.09 -8.03 -2.27
C VAL A 77 6.25 -7.58 -3.14
N LYS A 78 6.70 -6.34 -2.90
CA LYS A 78 7.87 -5.77 -3.56
C LYS A 78 9.05 -5.85 -2.62
N THR A 79 10.13 -6.47 -3.08
CA THR A 79 11.31 -6.80 -2.27
C THR A 79 12.60 -6.26 -2.90
N CYS A 80 13.70 -6.37 -2.17
CA CYS A 80 15.06 -6.20 -2.67
C CYS A 80 15.99 -7.30 -2.12
N LEU A 81 17.17 -7.43 -2.72
CA LEU A 81 18.20 -8.37 -2.29
C LEU A 81 19.24 -7.69 -1.39
N PRO A 82 19.93 -8.42 -0.50
CA PRO A 82 20.99 -7.90 0.35
C PRO A 82 22.11 -7.20 -0.41
N ASP A 83 22.43 -7.70 -1.61
CA ASP A 83 23.51 -7.19 -2.46
C ASP A 83 23.05 -6.13 -3.47
N ASP A 84 21.76 -5.78 -3.51
CA ASP A 84 21.27 -4.66 -4.31
C ASP A 84 21.98 -3.36 -3.88
N LYS A 85 22.15 -2.44 -4.84
CA LYS A 85 22.58 -1.08 -4.52
C LYS A 85 21.46 -0.35 -3.76
N ALA A 86 21.80 0.31 -2.67
CA ALA A 86 20.83 1.10 -1.89
C ALA A 86 20.14 2.18 -2.75
N GLU A 87 20.81 2.70 -3.77
CA GLU A 87 20.23 3.67 -4.71
C GLU A 87 19.12 3.05 -5.57
N ASP A 88 19.26 1.79 -5.99
CA ASP A 88 18.24 1.13 -6.79
C ASP A 88 17.03 0.76 -5.92
N ALA A 89 17.27 0.38 -4.66
CA ALA A 89 16.20 0.23 -3.69
C ALA A 89 15.46 1.56 -3.42
N LEU A 90 16.17 2.70 -3.33
CA LEU A 90 15.56 4.03 -3.22
C LEU A 90 14.68 4.37 -4.43
N LYS A 91 15.14 4.05 -5.65
CA LYS A 91 14.33 4.24 -6.87
C LYS A 91 13.05 3.40 -6.83
N ARG A 92 13.13 2.14 -6.35
CA ARG A 92 11.95 1.27 -6.17
C ARG A 92 10.97 1.86 -5.15
N LEU A 93 11.45 2.26 -3.97
CA LEU A 93 10.64 2.92 -2.94
C LEU A 93 9.92 4.15 -3.51
N ARG A 94 10.65 5.01 -4.22
CA ARG A 94 10.11 6.20 -4.89
C ARG A 94 9.02 5.85 -5.90
N LYS A 95 9.34 4.98 -6.87
CA LYS A 95 8.44 4.62 -7.98
C LYS A 95 7.15 3.96 -7.49
N LEU A 96 7.26 3.12 -6.47
CA LEU A 96 6.13 2.35 -5.94
C LEU A 96 5.42 3.08 -4.78
N GLN A 97 5.89 4.27 -4.42
CA GLN A 97 5.42 5.03 -3.25
C GLN A 97 5.33 4.15 -2.00
N LEU A 98 6.40 3.37 -1.76
CA LEU A 98 6.54 2.51 -0.59
C LEU A 98 7.56 3.15 0.36
N ARG A 99 7.33 3.01 1.67
CA ARG A 99 8.27 3.49 2.69
C ARG A 99 9.32 2.44 3.05
N ARG A 100 9.03 1.17 2.79
CA ARG A 100 9.84 0.01 3.22
C ARG A 100 9.77 -1.09 2.17
N LEU A 101 10.84 -1.88 2.08
CA LEU A 101 10.96 -3.11 1.28
C LEU A 101 11.46 -4.23 2.20
N PRO A 102 10.81 -5.41 2.22
CA PRO A 102 11.44 -6.61 2.73
C PRO A 102 12.69 -6.93 1.93
N VAL A 103 13.75 -7.28 2.64
CA VAL A 103 14.98 -7.80 2.05
C VAL A 103 14.91 -9.31 2.13
N ILE A 104 15.05 -9.99 0.99
CA ILE A 104 14.94 -11.44 0.89
C ILE A 104 16.24 -12.06 0.37
N SER A 105 16.55 -13.29 0.78
CA SER A 105 17.59 -14.08 0.13
C SER A 105 17.18 -14.49 -1.29
N ASP A 106 18.09 -15.09 -2.04
CA ASP A 106 17.81 -15.62 -3.38
C ASP A 106 16.73 -16.73 -3.35
N GLU A 107 16.56 -17.42 -2.23
CA GLU A 107 15.51 -18.42 -2.00
C GLU A 107 14.14 -17.82 -1.63
N GLY A 108 14.08 -16.49 -1.44
CA GLY A 108 12.87 -15.75 -1.07
C GLY A 108 12.64 -15.61 0.43
N VAL A 109 13.57 -16.07 1.27
CA VAL A 109 13.47 -16.03 2.73
C VAL A 109 13.69 -14.61 3.24
N LEU A 110 12.90 -14.16 4.21
CA LEU A 110 13.08 -12.85 4.85
C LEU A 110 14.41 -12.78 5.61
N VAL A 111 15.29 -11.85 5.24
CA VAL A 111 16.60 -11.63 5.89
C VAL A 111 16.78 -10.21 6.43
N GLY A 112 15.86 -9.30 6.14
CA GLY A 112 15.93 -7.93 6.61
C GLY A 112 14.76 -7.07 6.16
N ILE A 113 14.74 -5.82 6.60
CA ILE A 113 13.84 -4.79 6.10
C ILE A 113 14.64 -3.52 5.84
N LEU A 114 14.40 -2.92 4.68
CA LEU A 114 15.00 -1.65 4.30
C LEU A 114 13.94 -0.57 4.26
N SER A 115 14.11 0.49 5.04
CA SER A 115 13.26 1.67 5.02
C SER A 115 13.92 2.85 4.33
N ILE A 116 13.12 3.81 3.87
CA ILE A 116 13.64 5.12 3.46
C ILE A 116 14.43 5.81 4.60
N ASN A 117 14.06 5.58 5.86
CA ASN A 117 14.76 6.15 7.01
C ASN A 117 16.17 5.57 7.16
N ASP A 118 16.37 4.29 6.87
CA ASP A 118 17.70 3.66 6.86
C ASP A 118 18.60 4.29 5.80
N ILE A 119 18.03 4.56 4.62
CA ILE A 119 18.73 5.24 3.53
C ILE A 119 19.06 6.69 3.93
N ILE A 120 18.12 7.41 4.56
CA ILE A 120 18.35 8.79 5.04
C ILE A 120 19.47 8.82 6.09
N ARG A 121 19.40 7.98 7.13
CA ARG A 121 20.38 7.95 8.24
C ARG A 121 21.80 7.66 7.77
N ASN A 122 21.93 6.91 6.68
CA ASN A 122 23.21 6.54 6.09
C ASN A 122 23.59 7.41 4.88
N SER A 123 22.70 8.30 4.44
CA SER A 123 23.02 9.29 3.40
C SER A 123 24.08 10.26 3.93
N GLY A 124 25.08 10.59 3.11
CA GLY A 124 26.13 11.51 3.51
C GLY A 124 27.36 10.90 4.21
N LYS A 125 27.38 9.60 4.53
CA LYS A 125 28.56 8.89 5.09
C LYS A 125 29.26 8.03 4.00
N GLY A 126 30.59 8.10 3.87
CA GLY A 126 31.40 7.26 2.95
C GLY A 126 31.59 7.80 1.51
N GLY A 127 32.30 7.10 0.63
CA GLY A 127 32.66 7.54 -0.73
C GLY A 127 31.59 7.35 -1.82
N ASP A 128 30.55 6.56 -1.53
CA ASP A 128 29.51 6.13 -2.49
C ASP A 128 28.13 6.60 -2.00
N LYS A 129 27.95 7.93 -1.94
CA LYS A 129 26.85 8.61 -1.23
C LYS A 129 25.60 8.76 -2.11
N ILE A 130 24.47 8.29 -1.60
CA ILE A 130 23.16 8.79 -2.04
C ILE A 130 23.05 10.25 -1.58
N SER A 131 22.85 11.17 -2.52
CA SER A 131 22.80 12.60 -2.22
C SER A 131 21.49 12.96 -1.48
N PRO A 132 21.52 13.93 -0.54
CA PRO A 132 20.32 14.41 0.14
C PRO A 132 19.20 14.83 -0.82
N LYS A 133 19.55 15.40 -1.98
CA LYS A 133 18.60 15.78 -3.04
C LYS A 133 17.83 14.58 -3.59
N LYS A 134 18.50 13.44 -3.81
CA LYS A 134 17.84 12.20 -4.27
C LYS A 134 16.88 11.66 -3.21
N THR A 135 17.29 11.68 -1.95
CA THR A 135 16.47 11.17 -0.84
C THR A 135 15.24 12.06 -0.60
N LEU A 136 15.40 13.38 -0.66
CA LEU A 136 14.28 14.32 -0.57
C LEU A 136 13.30 14.14 -1.73
N ALA A 137 13.79 13.94 -2.96
CA ALA A 137 12.94 13.66 -4.11
C ALA A 137 12.13 12.37 -3.92
N ALA A 138 12.74 11.31 -3.37
CA ALA A 138 12.02 10.08 -3.04
C ALA A 138 10.97 10.30 -1.96
N LEU A 139 11.30 11.04 -0.90
CA LEU A 139 10.38 11.31 0.21
C LEU A 139 9.18 12.14 -0.22
N LYS A 140 9.37 13.10 -1.14
CA LYS A 140 8.28 13.85 -1.78
C LYS A 140 7.31 12.92 -2.49
N GLU A 141 7.81 12.01 -3.33
CA GLU A 141 6.94 11.07 -4.05
C GLU A 141 6.21 10.10 -3.13
N ILE A 142 6.91 9.54 -2.13
CA ILE A 142 6.34 8.57 -1.19
C ILE A 142 5.28 9.22 -0.28
N SER A 143 5.38 10.53 -0.06
CA SER A 143 4.43 11.28 0.77
C SER A 143 3.26 11.84 -0.03
N ARG A 144 3.24 11.71 -1.36
CA ARG A 144 2.03 12.02 -2.15
C ARG A 144 0.93 11.03 -1.76
N PHE A 145 -0.28 11.53 -1.56
CA PHE A 145 -1.44 10.67 -1.34
C PHE A 145 -1.61 9.73 -2.54
N ARG A 146 -1.74 8.43 -2.28
CA ARG A 146 -2.14 7.49 -3.33
C ARG A 146 -3.56 7.86 -3.72
N GLN A 147 -3.75 8.27 -4.97
CA GLN A 147 -5.10 8.42 -5.52
C GLN A 147 -5.79 7.06 -5.43
N ILE A 148 -6.89 7.00 -4.68
CA ILE A 148 -7.78 5.86 -4.73
C ILE A 148 -8.37 5.86 -6.13
N LYS A 149 -7.98 4.90 -6.97
CA LYS A 149 -8.69 4.64 -8.22
C LYS A 149 -10.02 4.01 -7.86
N LEU A 150 -11.00 4.83 -7.55
CA LEU A 150 -12.39 4.38 -7.55
C LEU A 150 -12.77 4.16 -9.01
N SER A 151 -12.97 2.90 -9.36
CA SER A 151 -13.62 2.50 -10.60
C SER A 151 -15.11 2.43 -10.30
N PHE A 152 -15.90 3.36 -10.82
CA PHE A 152 -17.34 3.26 -10.71
C PHE A 152 -17.86 2.55 -11.95
N VAL A 153 -18.78 1.60 -11.77
CA VAL A 153 -19.58 1.08 -12.89
C VAL A 153 -20.83 1.94 -12.97
N LYS A 154 -20.93 2.76 -14.01
CA LYS A 154 -22.16 3.47 -14.36
C LYS A 154 -23.02 2.53 -15.20
N VAL A 155 -24.28 2.38 -14.85
CA VAL A 155 -25.28 1.66 -15.65
C VAL A 155 -26.21 2.70 -16.26
N GLU A 156 -26.10 2.92 -17.56
CA GLU A 156 -26.99 3.79 -18.34
C GLU A 156 -27.50 2.98 -19.54
N ASN A 157 -28.83 2.89 -19.70
CA ASN A 157 -29.47 2.22 -20.83
C ASN A 157 -28.97 0.77 -21.11
N ASP A 158 -28.86 -0.06 -20.08
CA ASP A 158 -28.33 -1.45 -20.13
C ASP A 158 -26.85 -1.58 -20.58
N GLU A 159 -26.14 -0.48 -20.79
CA GLU A 159 -24.70 -0.49 -21.03
C GLU A 159 -23.93 -0.18 -19.74
N ARG A 160 -23.06 -1.12 -19.33
CA ARG A 160 -22.18 -0.98 -18.16
C ARG A 160 -20.86 -0.32 -18.59
N GLN A 161 -20.55 0.84 -18.02
CA GLN A 161 -19.33 1.61 -18.32
C GLN A 161 -18.48 1.78 -17.06
N THR A 162 -17.18 1.48 -17.15
CA THR A 162 -16.23 1.80 -16.09
C THR A 162 -15.76 3.24 -16.22
N VAL A 163 -16.08 4.07 -15.24
CA VAL A 163 -15.53 5.42 -15.09
C VAL A 163 -14.32 5.32 -14.17
N ASN A 164 -13.14 5.63 -14.70
CA ASN A 164 -11.97 5.75 -13.86
C ASN A 164 -12.02 7.08 -13.09
N ALA A 165 -11.35 7.16 -11.94
CA ALA A 165 -11.27 8.39 -11.15
C ALA A 165 -10.62 9.58 -11.91
N ASN A 166 -10.15 9.41 -13.15
CA ASN A 166 -9.60 10.48 -13.98
C ASN A 166 -10.65 11.10 -14.91
N GLY A 167 -11.88 10.56 -14.96
CA GLY A 167 -12.88 10.98 -15.95
C GLY A 167 -12.59 10.46 -17.36
N ASP A 168 -11.60 9.58 -17.55
CA ASP A 168 -11.44 8.89 -18.82
C ASP A 168 -12.50 7.79 -18.91
N GLU A 169 -13.53 8.07 -19.69
CA GLU A 169 -14.52 7.09 -20.10
C GLU A 169 -13.86 6.12 -21.09
N LYS A 170 -13.46 4.93 -20.62
CA LYS A 170 -13.13 3.82 -21.51
C LYS A 170 -14.23 2.78 -21.44
N PRO A 171 -14.90 2.45 -22.55
CA PRO A 171 -15.84 1.35 -22.58
C PRO A 171 -15.05 0.05 -22.37
N VAL A 172 -15.23 -0.56 -21.20
CA VAL A 172 -14.71 -1.90 -20.90
C VAL A 172 -15.90 -2.83 -20.82
N ARG A 173 -15.95 -3.84 -21.70
CA ARG A 173 -16.88 -4.97 -21.53
C ARG A 173 -16.34 -5.85 -20.40
N ILE A 174 -16.96 -5.71 -19.24
CA ILE A 174 -16.72 -6.57 -18.09
C ILE A 174 -17.69 -7.75 -18.18
N SER A 175 -17.23 -8.97 -17.94
CA SER A 175 -18.10 -10.15 -17.91
C SER A 175 -19.04 -10.10 -16.69
N GLU A 176 -20.20 -10.76 -16.75
CA GLU A 176 -21.13 -10.85 -15.60
C GLU A 176 -20.45 -11.39 -14.34
N ASN A 177 -19.52 -12.34 -14.49
CA ASN A 177 -18.77 -12.91 -13.38
C ASN A 177 -17.84 -11.90 -12.69
N GLU A 178 -17.16 -11.03 -13.45
CA GLU A 178 -16.31 -9.97 -12.90
C GLU A 178 -17.15 -8.89 -12.22
N VAL A 179 -18.34 -8.60 -12.74
CA VAL A 179 -19.29 -7.68 -12.10
C VAL A 179 -19.80 -8.25 -10.79
N ASP A 180 -20.10 -9.54 -10.72
CA ASP A 180 -20.54 -10.20 -9.50
C ASP A 180 -19.45 -10.29 -8.44
N GLU A 181 -18.19 -10.41 -8.85
CA GLU A 181 -17.03 -10.39 -7.94
C GLU A 181 -16.79 -8.99 -7.37
N ILE A 182 -16.79 -7.96 -8.23
CA ILE A 182 -16.71 -6.56 -7.81
C ILE A 182 -17.91 -6.18 -6.93
N ASN A 183 -19.13 -6.57 -7.30
CA ASN A 183 -20.33 -6.31 -6.52
C ASN A 183 -20.31 -7.07 -5.20
N ARG A 184 -19.84 -8.32 -5.12
CA ARG A 184 -19.69 -9.01 -3.82
C ARG A 184 -18.71 -8.30 -2.89
N GLU A 185 -17.60 -7.82 -3.44
CA GLU A 185 -16.62 -7.04 -2.69
C GLU A 185 -17.21 -5.71 -2.21
N PHE A 186 -18.05 -5.07 -3.03
CA PHE A 186 -18.70 -3.80 -2.72
C PHE A 186 -19.96 -3.92 -1.84
N ASP A 187 -20.75 -4.99 -1.99
CA ASP A 187 -21.98 -5.24 -1.24
C ASP A 187 -21.66 -5.71 0.17
N GLY A 188 -20.60 -6.52 0.35
CA GLY A 188 -20.06 -6.80 1.69
C GLY A 188 -19.56 -5.54 2.40
N VAL A 189 -19.11 -4.53 1.65
CA VAL A 189 -18.76 -3.20 2.16
C VAL A 189 -20.01 -2.34 2.38
N LYS A 190 -21.01 -2.36 1.49
CA LYS A 190 -22.27 -1.60 1.62
C LYS A 190 -23.15 -2.12 2.74
N ASP A 191 -23.26 -3.42 2.98
CA ASP A 191 -24.02 -3.95 4.12
C ASP A 191 -23.37 -3.53 5.45
N ASN A 192 -22.04 -3.37 5.46
CA ASN A 192 -21.30 -2.81 6.59
C ASN A 192 -21.33 -1.27 6.67
N TRP A 193 -21.53 -0.60 5.53
CA TRP A 193 -21.59 0.85 5.42
C TRP A 193 -23.02 1.38 5.43
N ALA A 194 -24.04 0.52 5.33
CA ALA A 194 -25.44 0.88 5.47
C ALA A 194 -25.79 1.28 6.91
N SER A 195 -24.91 0.98 7.87
CA SER A 195 -24.95 1.52 9.23
C SER A 195 -24.16 2.83 9.41
N LEU A 196 -23.45 3.30 8.38
CA LEU A 196 -22.85 4.64 8.41
C LEU A 196 -23.98 5.65 8.27
N SER A 197 -24.00 6.64 9.16
CA SER A 197 -24.96 7.74 9.06
C SER A 197 -24.83 8.43 7.70
N GLU A 198 -25.90 9.07 7.26
CA GLU A 198 -25.93 9.89 6.03
C GLU A 198 -24.74 10.88 5.97
N THR A 199 -24.29 11.35 7.14
CA THR A 199 -23.08 12.15 7.34
C THR A 199 -21.79 11.49 6.85
N ALA A 200 -21.59 10.19 7.10
CA ALA A 200 -20.38 9.49 6.67
C ALA A 200 -20.35 9.25 5.15
N LEU A 201 -21.52 9.05 4.52
CA LEU A 201 -21.66 9.04 3.05
C LEU A 201 -21.33 10.41 2.44
N GLU A 202 -21.78 11.50 3.05
CA GLU A 202 -21.42 12.86 2.64
C GLU A 202 -19.92 13.14 2.78
N MET A 203 -19.30 12.71 3.88
CA MET A 203 -17.85 12.84 4.10
C MET A 203 -17.03 12.09 3.05
N LEU A 204 -17.46 10.88 2.66
CA LEU A 204 -16.81 10.10 1.61
C LEU A 204 -16.94 10.77 0.24
N ARG A 205 -18.12 11.30 -0.11
CA ARG A 205 -18.33 12.06 -1.35
C ARG A 205 -17.45 13.32 -1.39
N ALA A 206 -17.41 14.09 -0.31
CA ALA A 206 -16.57 15.28 -0.20
C ALA A 206 -15.06 14.94 -0.29
N ALA A 207 -14.63 13.80 0.26
CA ALA A 207 -13.25 13.33 0.15
C ALA A 207 -12.89 12.94 -1.30
N ALA A 208 -13.81 12.29 -2.01
CA ALA A 208 -13.63 11.94 -3.43
C ALA A 208 -13.56 13.19 -4.32
N GLU A 209 -14.41 14.19 -4.09
CA GLU A 209 -14.40 15.47 -4.81
C GLU A 209 -13.09 16.26 -4.60
N LYS A 210 -12.58 16.34 -3.36
CA LYS A 210 -11.27 16.97 -3.07
C LYS A 210 -10.12 16.26 -3.76
N THR A 211 -10.21 14.94 -3.90
CA THR A 211 -9.20 14.14 -4.61
C THR A 211 -9.22 14.44 -6.12
N ASN A 212 -10.39 14.77 -6.68
CA ASN A 212 -10.53 15.23 -8.06
C ASN A 212 -10.12 16.70 -8.26
N ALA A 213 -10.41 17.59 -7.31
CA ALA A 213 -10.00 19.00 -7.38
C ALA A 213 -8.46 19.16 -7.38
N ALA A 214 -7.76 18.36 -6.55
CA ALA A 214 -6.29 18.31 -6.55
C ALA A 214 -5.68 17.83 -7.88
N LYS A 215 -6.48 17.18 -8.73
CA LYS A 215 -6.09 16.71 -10.06
C LYS A 215 -6.05 17.86 -11.07
N VAL A 216 -6.99 18.80 -10.97
CA VAL A 216 -7.09 19.96 -11.87
C VAL A 216 -5.91 20.92 -11.64
N GLU A 217 -5.58 21.24 -10.38
CA GLU A 217 -4.42 22.09 -10.05
C GLU A 217 -3.07 21.45 -10.46
N SER A 218 -2.96 20.13 -10.42
CA SER A 218 -1.72 19.43 -10.82
C SER A 218 -1.54 19.29 -12.33
N VAL A 219 -2.59 19.52 -13.13
CA VAL A 219 -2.54 19.51 -14.60
C VAL A 219 -2.25 20.91 -15.17
N GLU A 220 -2.54 21.98 -14.43
CA GLU A 220 -2.30 23.37 -14.86
C GLU A 220 -0.86 23.88 -14.67
N THR A 221 0.11 23.05 -14.24
CA THR A 221 1.51 23.47 -14.02
C THR A 221 2.55 22.85 -14.98
N GLU A 222 2.11 22.28 -16.11
CA GLU A 222 2.99 21.87 -17.23
C GLU A 222 2.57 22.51 -18.57
N VAL A 223 2.45 23.84 -18.62
CA VAL A 223 2.52 24.69 -19.84
C VAL A 223 2.94 26.06 -19.30
N GLU A 224 4.13 26.63 -19.53
CA GLU A 224 4.75 27.03 -20.79
C GLU A 224 6.19 27.53 -20.48
N ASP A 225 7.07 27.50 -21.49
CA ASP A 225 8.33 28.24 -21.57
C ASP A 225 8.12 29.77 -21.50
#